data_AF-A0A1H7Q2A3-F1
#
_entry.id   AF-A0A1H7Q2A3-F1
#
_cell.length_a   1.000
_cell.length_b   1.000
_cell.length_c   1.000
_cell.angle_alpha   90.00
_cell.angle_beta   90.00
_cell.angle_gamma   90.00
#
_symmetry.space_group_name_H-M   'P 1'
#
loop_
_entity.id
_entity.type
_entity.pdbx_description
1 polymer ?
#
loop_
_entity_poly.entity_id
_entity_poly.type
_entity_poly.pdbx_seq_one_letter_code
_entity_poly.pdbx_strand_id
1 'polypeptide(L)'
;MSKRRHVLGSRVKQLPQLTMGFGGLLLFSVVGEWVVLGEMRVDWLLSTDFLGYIVTTSPFVLGLVYGGYWLEQSALEPDRYARVGWWLLAGLVIYVGINLFIISVFPAEIDLSFFFGWVRFAIAMGAAGGLVIGIIEARAIQRERAAERAIVSAEELRYRSDQLEFLALVNH
;
A
#
# COMPACT_ATOMS: atom_id res chain seq x y z
N MET A 1 19.76 2.83 -23.18
CA MET A 1 18.37 2.93 -22.68
C MET A 1 17.75 1.60 -22.19
N SER A 2 18.14 0.43 -22.73
CA SER A 2 17.60 -0.89 -22.34
C SER A 2 17.83 -1.28 -20.85
N LYS A 3 19.02 -1.02 -20.30
CA LYS A 3 19.39 -1.44 -18.92
C LYS A 3 18.53 -0.78 -17.82
N ARG A 4 18.08 0.47 -17.99
CA ARG A 4 17.21 1.16 -17.01
C ARG A 4 15.81 0.54 -16.92
N ARG A 5 15.22 0.12 -18.05
CA ARG A 5 13.89 -0.55 -18.07
C ARG A 5 13.93 -1.89 -17.35
N HIS A 6 15.03 -2.64 -17.48
CA HIS A 6 15.19 -3.94 -16.81
C HIS A 6 15.34 -3.82 -15.29
N VAL A 7 16.07 -2.79 -14.80
CA VAL A 7 16.22 -2.53 -13.36
C VAL A 7 14.92 -2.01 -12.75
N LEU A 8 14.21 -1.10 -13.43
CA LEU A 8 12.89 -0.62 -13.01
C LEU A 8 11.88 -1.78 -12.93
N GLY A 9 11.85 -2.66 -13.94
CA GLY A 9 10.98 -3.84 -13.93
C GLY A 9 11.27 -4.82 -12.78
N SER A 10 12.53 -4.96 -12.35
CA SER A 10 12.89 -5.79 -11.20
C SER A 10 12.49 -5.19 -9.84
N ARG A 11 12.66 -3.87 -9.66
CA ARG A 11 12.26 -3.15 -8.42
C ARG A 11 10.75 -3.13 -8.25
N VAL A 12 10.01 -3.01 -9.35
CA VAL A 12 8.56 -2.99 -9.36
C VAL A 12 7.95 -4.36 -8.96
N LYS A 13 8.62 -5.47 -9.26
CA LYS A 13 8.23 -6.81 -8.79
C LYS A 13 8.53 -7.06 -7.31
N GLN A 14 9.44 -6.30 -6.70
CA GLN A 14 9.82 -6.41 -5.28
C GLN A 14 8.96 -5.56 -4.36
N LEU A 15 8.07 -4.72 -4.92
CA LEU A 15 7.24 -3.80 -4.15
C LEU A 15 6.34 -4.51 -3.10
N PRO A 16 5.71 -5.67 -3.40
CA PRO A 16 4.99 -6.44 -2.39
C PRO A 16 5.89 -6.92 -1.24
N GLN A 17 7.08 -7.43 -1.56
CA GLN A 17 8.07 -7.89 -0.57
C GLN A 17 8.63 -6.74 0.27
N LEU A 18 8.81 -5.56 -0.33
CA LEU A 18 9.21 -4.35 0.40
C LEU A 18 8.13 -3.88 1.35
N THR A 19 6.85 -3.92 0.94
CA THR A 19 5.73 -3.57 1.82
C THR A 19 5.60 -4.55 3.00
N MET A 20 5.74 -5.86 2.75
CA MET A 20 5.78 -6.87 3.82
C MET A 20 6.99 -6.67 4.73
N GLY A 21 8.18 -6.47 4.16
CA GLY A 21 9.41 -6.23 4.89
C GLY A 21 9.33 -4.96 5.73
N PHE A 22 8.68 -3.93 5.23
CA PHE A 22 8.42 -2.69 5.98
C PHE A 22 7.47 -2.93 7.15
N GLY A 23 6.37 -3.65 6.95
CA GLY A 23 5.47 -4.06 8.04
C GLY A 23 6.18 -4.91 9.10
N GLY A 24 7.01 -5.86 8.66
CA GLY A 24 7.84 -6.68 9.54
C GLY A 24 8.87 -5.85 10.32
N LEU A 25 9.52 -4.88 9.67
CA LEU A 25 10.48 -3.99 10.31
C LEU A 25 9.81 -3.12 11.37
N LEU A 26 8.57 -2.66 11.13
CA LEU A 26 7.78 -1.97 12.14
C LEU A 26 7.46 -2.86 13.35
N LEU A 27 7.17 -4.14 13.14
CA LEU A 27 7.00 -5.10 14.25
C LEU A 27 8.30 -5.31 15.04
N PHE A 28 9.42 -5.51 14.35
CA PHE A 28 10.73 -5.66 15.01
C PHE A 28 11.16 -4.41 15.77
N SER A 29 10.80 -3.22 15.28
CA SER A 29 11.12 -1.97 15.98
C SER A 29 10.43 -1.85 17.34
N VAL A 30 9.25 -2.46 17.54
CA VAL A 30 8.59 -2.55 18.85
C VAL A 30 9.45 -3.30 19.85
N VAL A 31 10.02 -4.43 19.41
CA VAL A 31 10.91 -5.26 20.23
C VAL A 31 12.20 -4.51 20.54
N GLY A 32 12.74 -3.77 19.56
CA GLY A 32 13.90 -2.90 19.77
C GLY A 32 13.65 -1.80 20.81
N GLU A 33 12.53 -1.09 20.71
CA GLU A 33 12.11 -0.10 21.72
C GLU A 33 12.00 -0.72 23.11
N TRP A 34 11.37 -1.90 23.22
CA TRP A 34 11.22 -2.59 24.50
C TRP A 34 12.57 -3.00 25.13
N VAL A 35 13.52 -3.49 24.32
CA VAL A 35 14.86 -3.87 24.83
C VAL A 35 15.69 -2.65 25.20
N VAL A 36 15.65 -1.57 24.40
CA VAL A 36 16.54 -0.42 24.55
C VAL A 36 15.99 0.64 25.50
N LEU A 37 14.71 0.97 25.38
CA LEU A 37 14.05 2.05 26.11
C LEU A 37 13.15 1.54 27.24
N GLY A 38 12.52 0.38 27.04
CA GLY A 38 11.69 -0.27 28.06
C GLY A 38 12.48 -0.97 29.15
N GLU A 39 13.81 -1.05 29.05
CA GLU A 39 14.70 -1.75 29.99
C GLU A 39 14.24 -3.19 30.29
N MET A 40 13.59 -3.85 29.33
CA MET A 40 12.98 -5.20 29.48
C MET A 40 11.92 -5.32 30.58
N ARG A 41 11.32 -4.19 31.00
CA ARG A 41 10.29 -4.15 32.02
C ARG A 41 9.00 -4.81 31.55
N VAL A 42 8.48 -5.74 32.34
CA VAL A 42 7.26 -6.51 32.03
C VAL A 42 6.00 -5.74 32.41
N ASP A 43 6.08 -4.89 33.43
CA ASP A 43 5.03 -3.97 33.85
C ASP A 43 4.65 -2.95 32.77
N TRP A 44 5.62 -2.56 31.93
CA TRP A 44 5.37 -1.72 30.76
C TRP A 44 4.48 -2.41 29.72
N LEU A 45 4.66 -3.73 29.48
CA LEU A 45 3.84 -4.51 28.54
C LEU A 45 2.39 -4.68 29.01
N LEU A 46 2.16 -4.58 30.32
CA LEU A 46 0.83 -4.67 30.92
C LEU A 46 0.18 -3.30 31.15
N SER A 47 0.86 -2.21 30.78
CA SER A 47 0.35 -0.85 30.93
C SER A 47 -0.83 -0.59 30.00
N THR A 48 -1.77 0.23 30.45
CA THR A 48 -2.91 0.69 29.63
C THR A 48 -2.43 1.43 28.39
N ASP A 49 -1.33 2.18 28.49
CA ASP A 49 -0.75 2.93 27.38
C ASP A 49 -0.23 1.99 26.29
N PHE A 50 0.49 0.94 26.67
CA PHE A 50 0.96 -0.08 25.72
C PHE A 50 -0.19 -0.86 25.09
N LEU A 51 -1.23 -1.21 25.87
CA LEU A 51 -2.42 -1.87 25.34
C LEU A 51 -3.15 -0.97 24.34
N GLY A 52 -3.36 0.30 24.68
CA GLY A 52 -3.95 1.29 23.78
C GLY A 52 -3.12 1.45 22.50
N TYR A 53 -1.80 1.50 22.64
CA TYR A 53 -0.87 1.55 21.52
C TYR A 53 -1.00 0.34 20.59
N ILE A 54 -1.02 -0.87 21.14
CA ILE A 54 -1.14 -2.11 20.36
C ILE A 54 -2.50 -2.17 19.67
N VAL A 55 -3.59 -1.91 20.38
CA VAL A 55 -4.95 -1.97 19.81
C VAL A 55 -5.12 -0.97 18.67
N THR A 56 -4.57 0.23 18.80
CA THR A 56 -4.68 1.28 17.78
C THR A 56 -3.74 1.05 16.59
N THR A 57 -2.54 0.51 16.80
CA THR A 57 -1.53 0.36 15.74
C THR A 57 -1.67 -0.95 14.95
N SER A 58 -2.10 -2.03 15.62
CA SER A 58 -2.16 -3.38 15.02
C SER A 58 -3.00 -3.45 13.74
N PRO A 59 -4.19 -2.82 13.63
CA PRO A 59 -4.97 -2.85 12.40
C PRO A 59 -4.21 -2.31 11.19
N PHE A 60 -3.40 -1.27 11.38
CA PHE A 60 -2.61 -0.68 10.28
C PHE A 60 -1.46 -1.57 9.86
N VAL A 61 -0.75 -2.15 10.83
CA VAL A 61 0.36 -3.08 10.56
C VAL A 61 -0.16 -4.36 9.89
N LEU A 62 -1.24 -4.92 10.41
CA LEU A 62 -1.91 -6.07 9.79
C LEU A 62 -2.42 -5.73 8.39
N GLY A 63 -2.98 -4.52 8.21
CA GLY A 63 -3.41 -4.01 6.90
C GLY A 63 -2.25 -3.89 5.90
N LEU A 64 -1.06 -3.47 6.34
CA LEU A 64 0.14 -3.41 5.51
C LEU A 64 0.62 -4.80 5.10
N VAL A 65 0.71 -5.74 6.04
CA VAL A 65 1.14 -7.12 5.77
C VAL A 65 0.15 -7.82 4.84
N TYR A 66 -1.14 -7.76 5.17
CA TYR A 66 -2.19 -8.35 4.35
C TYR A 66 -2.30 -7.67 2.99
N GLY A 67 -2.17 -6.35 2.93
CA GLY A 67 -2.18 -5.60 1.68
C GLY A 67 -0.99 -5.95 0.78
N GLY A 68 0.19 -6.17 1.35
CA GLY A 68 1.37 -6.68 0.63
C GLY A 68 1.15 -8.08 0.07
N TYR A 69 0.60 -9.00 0.89
CA TYR A 69 0.24 -10.36 0.48
C TYR A 69 -0.81 -10.37 -0.63
N TRP A 70 -1.84 -9.54 -0.49
CA TRP A 70 -2.86 -9.39 -1.49
C TRP A 70 -2.29 -8.81 -2.80
N LEU A 71 -1.35 -7.86 -2.73
CA LEU A 71 -0.68 -7.30 -3.90
C LEU A 71 0.10 -8.37 -4.67
N GLU A 72 0.79 -9.26 -3.95
CA GLU A 72 1.56 -10.37 -4.52
C GLU A 72 0.67 -11.40 -5.24
N GLN A 73 -0.50 -11.70 -4.68
CA GLN A 73 -1.47 -12.60 -5.31
C GLN A 73 -2.29 -11.95 -6.42
N SER A 74 -2.43 -10.62 -6.40
CA SER A 74 -3.20 -9.91 -7.41
C SER A 74 -2.48 -9.96 -8.76
N ALA A 75 -3.17 -10.39 -9.81
CA ALA A 75 -2.68 -10.36 -11.20
C ALA A 75 -2.66 -8.92 -11.78
N LEU A 76 -2.16 -7.95 -11.01
CA LEU A 76 -2.00 -6.58 -11.45
C LEU A 76 -0.81 -6.47 -12.40
N GLU A 77 -0.98 -5.70 -13.48
CA GLU A 77 0.14 -5.36 -14.36
C GLU A 77 1.24 -4.65 -13.54
N PRO A 78 2.53 -5.01 -13.72
CA PRO A 78 3.63 -4.48 -12.94
C PRO A 78 3.67 -2.94 -12.88
N ASP A 79 3.34 -2.24 -13.96
CA ASP A 79 3.32 -0.77 -14.01
C ASP A 79 2.37 -0.14 -12.97
N ARG A 80 1.37 -0.90 -12.48
CA ARG A 80 0.44 -0.43 -11.45
C ARG A 80 1.02 -0.54 -10.05
N TYR A 81 1.92 -1.48 -9.78
CA TYR A 81 2.60 -1.56 -8.49
C TYR A 81 3.44 -0.31 -8.22
N ALA A 82 4.02 0.30 -9.26
CA ALA A 82 4.74 1.56 -9.11
C ALA A 82 3.83 2.70 -8.60
N ARG A 83 2.57 2.74 -9.07
CA ARG A 83 1.58 3.73 -8.62
C ARG A 83 1.11 3.46 -7.19
N VAL A 84 0.91 2.18 -6.82
CA VAL A 84 0.62 1.78 -5.43
C VAL A 84 1.76 2.20 -4.51
N GLY A 85 3.01 1.96 -4.91
CA GLY A 85 4.18 2.38 -4.15
C GLY A 85 4.29 3.90 -3.97
N TRP A 86 3.92 4.66 -5.01
CA TRP A 86 3.84 6.12 -4.90
C TRP A 86 2.82 6.58 -3.86
N TRP A 87 1.63 5.98 -3.83
CA TRP A 87 0.63 6.33 -2.82
C TRP A 87 1.03 5.92 -1.41
N LEU A 88 1.67 4.76 -1.25
CA LEU A 88 2.25 4.35 0.03
C LEU A 88 3.25 5.39 0.53
N LEU A 89 4.20 5.79 -0.31
CA LEU A 89 5.21 6.80 0.03
C LEU A 89 4.58 8.18 0.30
N ALA A 90 3.60 8.58 -0.51
CA ALA A 90 2.90 9.85 -0.31
C ALA A 90 2.15 9.86 1.02
N GLY A 91 1.40 8.81 1.33
CA GLY A 91 0.69 8.66 2.61
C GLY A 91 1.64 8.69 3.80
N LEU A 92 2.77 7.97 3.71
CA LEU A 92 3.83 8.00 4.70
C LEU A 92 4.37 9.43 4.93
N VAL A 93 4.84 10.09 3.87
CA VAL A 93 5.47 11.41 3.97
C VAL A 93 4.50 12.45 4.50
N ILE A 94 3.26 12.47 3.98
CA ILE A 94 2.24 13.43 4.42
C ILE A 94 1.92 13.22 5.89
N TYR A 95 1.64 11.99 6.30
CA TYR A 95 1.17 11.74 7.67
C TYR A 95 2.28 11.90 8.71
N VAL A 96 3.49 11.46 8.41
CA VAL A 96 4.66 11.72 9.27
C VAL A 96 4.97 13.22 9.32
N GLY A 97 4.92 13.92 8.19
CA GLY A 97 5.16 15.36 8.13
C GLY A 97 4.17 16.16 8.99
N ILE A 98 2.88 15.84 8.90
CA ILE A 98 1.84 16.45 9.74
C ILE A 98 2.11 16.19 11.23
N ASN A 99 2.45 14.96 11.60
CA ASN A 99 2.69 14.62 13.00
C ASN A 99 3.96 15.27 13.57
N LEU A 100 5.05 15.31 12.80
CA LEU A 100 6.27 16.02 13.21
C LEU A 100 6.02 17.52 13.33
N PHE A 101 5.21 18.09 12.43
CA PHE A 101 4.79 19.48 12.53
C PHE A 101 4.00 19.73 13.82
N ILE A 102 3.02 18.88 14.16
CA ILE A 102 2.27 18.96 15.41
C ILE A 102 3.20 18.94 16.62
N ILE A 103 4.13 17.98 16.68
CA ILE A 103 5.12 17.87 17.78
C ILE A 103 5.97 19.14 17.88
N SER A 104 6.36 19.73 16.74
CA SER A 104 7.18 20.95 16.73
C SER A 104 6.43 22.20 17.19
N VAL A 105 5.13 22.29 16.90
CA VAL A 105 4.28 23.45 17.23
C VAL A 105 3.72 23.34 18.64
N PHE A 106 3.42 22.12 19.09
CA PHE A 106 2.88 21.82 20.42
C PHE A 106 3.84 20.91 21.18
N PRO A 107 5.03 21.40 21.57
CA PRO A 107 5.99 20.62 22.33
C PRO A 107 5.41 20.32 23.72
N ALA A 108 4.94 19.09 23.91
CA ALA A 108 4.66 18.56 25.23
C ALA A 108 5.97 18.06 25.87
N GLU A 109 5.97 17.89 27.20
CA GLU A 109 7.00 17.09 27.87
C GLU A 109 6.76 15.62 27.51
N ILE A 110 7.26 15.22 26.35
CA ILE A 110 7.20 13.85 25.84
C ILE A 110 8.55 13.20 26.03
N ASP A 111 8.56 12.05 26.69
CA ASP A 111 9.74 11.23 26.80
C ASP A 111 10.13 10.62 25.45
N LEU A 112 11.35 10.10 25.36
CA LEU A 112 11.85 9.51 24.13
C LEU A 112 11.02 8.28 23.71
N SER A 113 10.56 7.48 24.66
CA SER A 113 9.75 6.29 24.40
C SER A 113 8.45 6.65 23.69
N PHE A 114 7.74 7.66 24.19
CA PHE A 114 6.49 8.13 23.63
C PHE A 114 6.71 8.78 22.26
N PHE A 115 7.79 9.56 22.09
CA PHE A 115 8.14 10.14 20.80
C PHE A 115 8.33 9.07 19.72
N PHE A 116 9.13 8.04 19.98
CA PHE A 116 9.36 6.98 19.00
C PHE A 116 8.09 6.15 18.73
N GLY A 117 7.32 5.83 19.76
CA GLY A 117 6.02 5.17 19.62
C GLY A 117 5.05 5.97 18.74
N TRP A 118 4.99 7.29 18.93
CA TRP A 118 4.15 8.21 18.14
C TRP A 118 4.58 8.28 16.68
N VAL A 119 5.89 8.44 16.43
CA VAL A 119 6.44 8.48 15.06
C VAL A 119 6.18 7.15 14.35
N ARG A 120 6.36 6.02 15.04
CA ARG A 120 6.07 4.68 14.51
C ARG A 120 4.60 4.49 14.19
N PHE A 121 3.70 4.97 15.06
CA PHE A 121 2.27 4.99 14.80
C PHE A 121 1.94 5.82 13.55
N ALA A 122 2.52 7.01 13.41
CA ALA A 122 2.34 7.84 12.23
C ALA A 122 2.84 7.15 10.95
N ILE A 123 3.99 6.49 11.01
CA ILE A 123 4.51 5.68 9.90
C ILE A 123 3.53 4.57 9.51
N ALA A 124 3.06 3.78 10.47
CA ALA A 124 2.16 2.66 10.22
C ALA A 124 0.84 3.13 9.59
N MET A 125 0.24 4.18 10.15
CA MET A 125 -1.02 4.72 9.64
C MET A 125 -0.86 5.35 8.26
N GLY A 126 0.16 6.18 8.06
CA GLY A 126 0.42 6.84 6.78
C GLY A 126 0.68 5.84 5.66
N ALA A 127 1.50 4.82 5.92
CA ALA A 127 1.78 3.77 4.94
C ALA A 127 0.53 2.92 4.66
N ALA A 128 -0.24 2.53 5.69
CA ALA A 128 -1.46 1.74 5.51
C ALA A 128 -2.53 2.51 4.70
N GLY A 129 -2.75 3.78 5.03
CA GLY A 129 -3.68 4.64 4.29
C GLY A 129 -3.26 4.84 2.84
N GLY A 130 -1.97 5.12 2.61
CA GLY A 130 -1.41 5.23 1.27
C GLY A 130 -1.56 3.94 0.45
N LEU A 131 -1.31 2.77 1.07
CA LEU A 131 -1.49 1.47 0.43
C LEU A 131 -2.94 1.25 0.01
N VAL A 132 -3.92 1.54 0.88
CA VAL A 132 -5.36 1.38 0.58
C VAL A 132 -5.76 2.25 -0.60
N ILE A 133 -5.38 3.53 -0.59
CA ILE A 133 -5.68 4.46 -1.70
C ILE A 133 -5.05 3.96 -3.00
N GLY A 134 -3.78 3.55 -2.96
CA GLY A 134 -3.07 3.02 -4.11
C GLY A 134 -3.75 1.78 -4.71
N ILE A 135 -4.22 0.85 -3.86
CA ILE A 135 -4.95 -0.35 -4.29
C ILE A 135 -6.28 0.02 -4.96
N ILE A 136 -7.06 0.91 -4.35
CA ILE A 136 -8.36 1.33 -4.89
C ILE A 136 -8.18 1.95 -6.27
N GLU A 137 -7.23 2.88 -6.40
CA GLU A 137 -6.96 3.56 -7.67
C GLU A 137 -6.45 2.59 -8.75
N ALA A 138 -5.51 1.69 -8.39
CA ALA A 138 -5.00 0.67 -9.32
C ALA A 138 -6.12 -0.23 -9.86
N ARG A 139 -7.11 -0.58 -9.02
CA ARG A 139 -8.28 -1.39 -9.41
C ARG A 139 -9.27 -0.60 -10.25
N ALA A 140 -9.53 0.67 -9.93
CA ALA A 140 -10.42 1.52 -10.71
C ALA A 140 -9.94 1.62 -12.17
N ILE A 141 -8.65 1.90 -12.37
CA ILE A 141 -8.04 1.98 -13.71
C ILE A 141 -8.08 0.61 -14.42
N GLN A 142 -8.04 -0.50 -13.68
CA GLN A 142 -8.06 -1.84 -14.30
C GLN A 142 -9.45 -2.18 -14.82
N ARG A 143 -10.48 -1.84 -14.04
CA ARG A 143 -11.88 -2.03 -14.41
C ARG A 143 -12.27 -1.19 -15.62
N GLU A 144 -11.82 0.05 -15.67
CA GLU A 144 -12.05 0.95 -16.81
C GLU A 144 -11.50 0.36 -18.12
N ARG A 145 -10.23 -0.08 -18.12
CA ARG A 145 -9.63 -0.71 -19.31
C ARG A 145 -10.26 -2.05 -19.68
N ALA A 146 -10.70 -2.83 -18.69
CA ALA A 146 -11.40 -4.09 -18.96
C ALA A 146 -12.76 -3.84 -19.63
N ALA A 147 -13.48 -2.80 -19.18
CA ALA A 147 -14.73 -2.37 -19.80
C ALA A 147 -14.52 -1.86 -21.23
N GLU A 148 -13.48 -1.05 -21.46
CA GLU A 148 -13.14 -0.54 -22.78
C GLU A 148 -12.79 -1.69 -23.76
N ARG A 149 -11.96 -2.65 -23.33
CA ARG A 149 -11.63 -3.85 -24.13
C ARG A 149 -12.87 -4.69 -24.44
N ALA A 150 -13.80 -4.83 -23.49
CA ALA A 150 -15.04 -5.56 -23.70
C ALA A 150 -15.92 -4.88 -24.76
N ILE A 151 -16.02 -3.54 -24.74
CA ILE A 151 -16.77 -2.77 -25.73
C ILE A 151 -16.16 -2.95 -27.13
N VAL A 152 -14.84 -2.77 -27.27
CA VAL A 152 -14.14 -2.94 -28.55
C VAL A 152 -14.36 -4.35 -29.10
N SER A 153 -14.23 -5.39 -28.26
CA SER A 153 -14.45 -6.77 -28.69
C SER A 153 -15.89 -7.05 -29.13
N ALA A 154 -16.87 -6.40 -28.50
CA ALA A 154 -18.28 -6.51 -28.86
C ALA A 154 -18.59 -5.81 -30.19
N GLU A 155 -17.95 -4.67 -30.46
CA GLU A 155 -18.03 -3.97 -31.74
C GLU A 155 -17.40 -4.78 -32.87
N GLU A 156 -16.23 -5.39 -32.65
CA GLU A 156 -15.58 -6.26 -33.64
C GLU A 156 -16.45 -7.49 -33.99
N LEU A 157 -17.09 -8.09 -32.99
CA LEU A 157 -18.02 -9.21 -33.20
C LEU A 157 -19.25 -8.79 -33.99
N ARG A 158 -19.83 -7.63 -33.69
CA ARG A 158 -20.95 -7.07 -34.47
C ARG A 158 -20.56 -6.79 -35.90
N TYR A 159 -19.42 -6.14 -36.12
CA TYR A 159 -18.94 -5.81 -37.46
C TYR A 159 -18.75 -7.05 -38.34
N ARG A 160 -18.23 -8.15 -37.78
CA ARG A 160 -18.12 -9.43 -38.48
C ARG A 160 -19.48 -10.06 -38.78
N SER A 161 -20.42 -9.98 -37.84
CA SER A 161 -21.78 -10.48 -38.05
C SER A 161 -22.47 -9.74 -39.20
N ASP A 162 -22.40 -8.41 -39.20
CA ASP A 162 -23.02 -7.56 -40.21
C ASP A 162 -22.44 -7.83 -41.61
N GLN A 163 -21.12 -8.08 -41.71
CA GLN A 163 -20.51 -8.48 -42.97
C GLN A 163 -21.01 -9.83 -43.48
N LEU A 164 -21.15 -10.82 -42.60
CA LEU A 164 -21.66 -12.14 -42.99
C LEU A 164 -23.12 -12.06 -43.46
N GLU A 165 -23.94 -11.26 -42.78
CA GLU A 165 -25.33 -11.04 -43.16
C GLU A 165 -25.43 -10.33 -44.52
N PHE A 166 -24.63 -9.28 -44.75
CA PHE A 166 -24.58 -8.59 -46.04
C PHE A 166 -24.17 -9.51 -47.19
N LEU A 167 -23.14 -10.35 -47.00
CA LEU A 167 -22.71 -11.31 -48.00
C LEU A 167 -23.80 -12.35 -48.31
N ALA A 168 -24.55 -12.81 -47.30
CA ALA A 168 -25.67 -13.72 -47.50
C ALA A 168 -26.82 -13.06 -48.29
N LEU A 169 -27.08 -11.77 -48.06
CA LEU A 169 -28.14 -11.01 -48.73
C LEU A 169 -27.82 -10.69 -50.20
N VAL A 170 -26.54 -10.44 -50.54
CA VAL A 170 -26.11 -10.14 -51.92
C VAL A 170 -25.97 -11.39 -52.78
N ASN A 171 -25.72 -12.56 -52.18
CA ASN A 171 -25.52 -13.81 -52.90
C ASN A 171 -26.82 -14.58 -53.19
N HIS A 172 -27.98 -13.97 -52.92
CA HIS A 172 -29.31 -14.54 -53.08
C HIS A 172 -30.17 -13.72 -54.03
#